data_AF-A0A6J1WJ80-F1
#
_entry.id   AF-A0A6J1WJ80-F1
#
_cell.length_a   1.000
_cell.length_b   1.000
_cell.length_c   1.000
_cell.angle_alpha   90.00
_cell.angle_beta   90.00
_cell.angle_gamma   90.00
#
_symmetry.space_group_name_H-M   'P 1'
#
loop_
_entity.id
_entity.type
_entity.pdbx_description
1 polymer ?
#
loop_
_entity_poly.entity_id
_entity_poly.type
_entity_poly.pdbx_seq_one_letter_code
_entity_poly.pdbx_strand_id
1 'polypeptide(L)'
;LLLQGGWQLVCACRVIQGLSQGFLYPSIHTLIGKWVPLEEKTSLGTLIYAGSHLGTALELSAAGLIAEYWGWPAIFYVIGTLGVIWTTIYIFVGASSPEESRLISDAERNYIHESLGHVVGRKKLRTPWKSLFTSLPFISLLIVHCGQNWGFWTLMTEIPSYMNQVLGVNMKSNGLMSALPYLSMFLLSFPFGFFSNYVLNKKWLSTTTTRKICNSI
;
A
#
# COMPACT_ATOMS: atom_id res chain seq x y z
N LEU A 1 -26.96 12.68 5.59
CA LEU A 1 -25.66 13.41 5.69
C LEU A 1 -25.46 14.45 4.58
N LEU A 2 -25.70 14.14 3.30
CA LEU A 2 -25.73 15.17 2.23
C LEU A 2 -26.90 16.17 2.31
N LEU A 3 -28.01 15.79 2.97
CA LEU A 3 -29.22 16.62 3.06
C LEU A 3 -29.19 17.72 4.15
N GLN A 4 -28.14 17.80 5.00
CA GLN A 4 -28.09 18.78 6.10
C GLN A 4 -26.76 19.56 6.23
N GLY A 5 -25.64 19.09 5.68
CA GLY A 5 -24.31 19.70 5.88
C GLY A 5 -23.62 20.27 4.64
N GLY A 6 -24.26 20.22 3.47
CA GLY A 6 -23.73 20.75 2.22
C GLY A 6 -22.37 20.16 1.80
N TRP A 7 -21.68 20.83 0.89
CA TRP A 7 -20.35 20.45 0.41
C TRP A 7 -19.26 20.69 1.47
N GLN A 8 -19.48 21.62 2.40
CA GLN A 8 -18.53 21.96 3.47
C GLN A 8 -18.27 20.76 4.40
N LEU A 9 -19.32 20.04 4.78
CA LEU A 9 -19.17 18.85 5.61
C LEU A 9 -18.39 17.75 4.89
N VAL A 10 -18.61 17.57 3.58
CA VAL A 10 -17.85 16.62 2.77
C VAL A 10 -16.37 17.00 2.74
N CYS A 11 -16.06 18.29 2.56
CA CYS A 11 -14.68 18.80 2.62
C CYS A 11 -14.04 18.54 3.99
N ALA A 12 -14.75 18.83 5.08
CA ALA A 12 -14.26 18.59 6.44
C ALA A 12 -13.96 17.09 6.67
N CYS A 13 -14.88 16.19 6.29
CA CYS A 13 -14.67 14.76 6.38
C CYS A 13 -13.45 14.29 5.56
N ARG A 14 -13.27 14.83 4.35
CA ARG A 14 -12.10 14.51 3.50
C ARG A 14 -10.79 14.97 4.11
N VAL A 15 -10.75 16.14 4.75
CA VAL A 15 -9.56 16.62 5.47
C VAL A 15 -9.22 15.69 6.63
N ILE A 16 -10.21 15.31 7.44
CA ILE A 16 -10.01 14.41 8.59
C ILE A 16 -9.52 13.04 8.11
N GLN A 17 -10.11 12.51 7.04
CA GLN A 17 -9.68 11.26 6.42
C GLN A 17 -8.23 11.33 5.94
N GLY A 18 -7.85 12.41 5.23
CA GLY A 18 -6.49 12.61 4.73
C GLY A 18 -5.45 12.71 5.85
N LEU A 19 -5.76 13.46 6.90
CA LEU A 19 -4.88 13.57 8.08
C LEU A 19 -4.68 12.22 8.76
N SER A 20 -5.73 11.41 8.86
CA SER A 20 -5.67 10.08 9.48
C SER A 20 -4.86 9.09 8.62
N GLN A 21 -5.04 9.11 7.30
CA GLN A 21 -4.38 8.18 6.37
C GLN A 21 -2.92 8.54 6.08
N GLY A 22 -2.50 9.79 6.31
CA GLY A 22 -1.13 10.26 6.00
C GLY A 22 -0.01 9.50 6.74
N PHE A 23 -0.31 8.91 7.90
CA PHE A 23 0.66 8.16 8.69
C PHE A 23 0.77 6.69 8.29
N LEU A 24 -0.09 6.19 7.40
CA LEU A 24 -0.19 4.76 7.09
C LEU A 24 1.11 4.21 6.46
N TYR A 25 1.56 4.80 5.34
CA TYR A 25 2.76 4.31 4.65
C TYR A 25 4.04 4.44 5.49
N PRO A 26 4.33 5.55 6.20
CA PRO A 26 5.47 5.62 7.10
C PRO A 26 5.43 4.57 8.22
N SER A 27 4.24 4.28 8.76
CA SER A 27 4.05 3.27 9.81
C SER A 27 4.32 1.86 9.26
N ILE A 28 3.82 1.54 8.06
CA ILE A 28 4.11 0.27 7.38
C ILE A 28 5.61 0.10 7.16
N HIS A 29 6.31 1.12 6.66
CA HIS A 29 7.76 1.05 6.46
C HIS A 29 8.53 0.85 7.77
N THR A 30 8.07 1.46 8.85
CA THR A 30 8.66 1.29 10.18
C THR A 30 8.45 -0.14 10.68
N LEU A 31 7.26 -0.70 10.50
CA LEU A 31 6.94 -2.07 10.89
C LEU A 31 7.77 -3.08 10.09
N ILE A 32 7.81 -2.94 8.76
CA ILE A 32 8.66 -3.75 7.88
C ILE A 32 10.13 -3.67 8.33
N GLY A 33 10.61 -2.49 8.68
CA GLY A 33 11.99 -2.29 9.14
C GLY A 33 12.35 -3.01 10.43
N LYS A 34 11.36 -3.32 11.28
CA LYS A 34 11.56 -4.00 12.57
C LYS A 34 11.22 -5.49 12.55
N TRP A 35 10.30 -5.90 11.68
CA TRP A 35 9.74 -7.25 11.68
C TRP A 35 10.27 -8.14 10.55
N VAL A 36 10.73 -7.56 9.44
CA VAL A 36 11.05 -8.32 8.25
C VAL A 36 12.56 -8.54 8.14
N PRO A 37 13.04 -9.80 8.13
CA PRO A 37 14.44 -10.14 7.89
C PRO A 37 14.98 -9.54 6.59
N LEU A 38 16.27 -9.17 6.55
CA LEU A 38 16.86 -8.49 5.39
C LEU A 38 16.81 -9.31 4.11
N GLU A 39 16.95 -10.64 4.21
CA GLU A 39 16.95 -11.55 3.07
C GLU A 39 15.57 -11.69 2.42
N GLU A 40 14.52 -11.63 3.23
CA GLU A 40 13.12 -11.81 2.78
C GLU A 40 12.40 -10.47 2.52
N LYS A 41 13.06 -9.35 2.82
CA LYS A 41 12.49 -8.01 2.80
C LYS A 41 11.82 -7.63 1.49
N THR A 42 12.39 -8.02 0.37
CA THR A 42 11.81 -7.71 -0.94
C THR A 42 10.53 -8.51 -1.16
N SER A 43 10.53 -9.82 -0.88
CA SER A 43 9.36 -10.70 -1.10
C SER A 43 8.19 -10.35 -0.18
N LEU A 44 8.46 -10.22 1.13
CA LEU A 44 7.44 -9.84 2.11
C LEU A 44 6.96 -8.40 1.88
N GLY A 45 7.87 -7.51 1.47
CA GLY A 45 7.51 -6.17 1.02
C GLY A 45 6.53 -6.19 -0.14
N THR A 46 6.81 -6.96 -1.21
CA THR A 46 5.89 -7.12 -2.34
C THR A 46 4.52 -7.63 -1.91
N LEU A 47 4.47 -8.64 -1.03
CA LEU A 47 3.19 -9.16 -0.52
C LEU A 47 2.37 -8.09 0.24
N ILE A 48 3.02 -7.31 1.11
CA ILE A 48 2.36 -6.24 1.87
C ILE A 48 1.79 -5.17 0.94
N TYR A 49 2.56 -4.74 -0.07
CA TYR A 49 2.09 -3.73 -1.03
C TYR A 49 1.04 -4.28 -1.99
N ALA A 50 1.16 -5.53 -2.44
CA ALA A 50 0.18 -6.21 -3.27
C ALA A 50 -1.20 -6.23 -2.59
N GLY A 51 -1.25 -6.36 -1.25
CA GLY A 51 -2.48 -6.26 -0.47
C GLY A 51 -3.30 -5.00 -0.74
N SER A 52 -2.65 -3.86 -1.01
CA SER A 52 -3.34 -2.61 -1.35
C SER A 52 -4.09 -2.70 -2.69
N HIS A 53 -3.46 -3.27 -3.71
CA HIS A 53 -4.08 -3.47 -5.03
C HIS A 53 -5.24 -4.47 -4.98
N LEU A 54 -5.10 -5.54 -4.20
CA LEU A 54 -6.19 -6.49 -3.94
C LEU A 54 -7.36 -5.81 -3.23
N GLY A 55 -7.08 -5.00 -2.20
CA GLY A 55 -8.08 -4.22 -1.48
C GLY A 55 -8.88 -3.31 -2.43
N THR A 56 -8.19 -2.55 -3.29
CA THR A 56 -8.84 -1.70 -4.30
C THR A 56 -9.70 -2.52 -5.27
N ALA A 57 -9.21 -3.65 -5.76
CA ALA A 57 -9.97 -4.52 -6.67
C ALA A 57 -11.24 -5.08 -6.00
N LEU A 58 -11.14 -5.53 -4.75
CA LEU A 58 -12.27 -6.04 -3.97
C LEU A 58 -13.27 -4.93 -3.66
N GLU A 59 -12.79 -3.74 -3.27
CA GLU A 59 -13.65 -2.59 -2.99
C GLU A 59 -14.42 -2.15 -4.23
N LEU A 60 -13.76 -1.99 -5.39
CA LEU A 60 -14.42 -1.62 -6.64
C LEU A 60 -15.45 -2.68 -7.10
N SER A 61 -15.13 -3.96 -6.93
CA SER A 61 -16.03 -5.06 -7.27
C SER A 61 -17.25 -5.10 -6.34
N ALA A 62 -17.04 -4.95 -5.03
CA ALA A 62 -18.10 -4.99 -4.03
C ALA A 62 -18.96 -3.72 -4.04
N ALA A 63 -18.37 -2.55 -4.28
CA ALA A 63 -19.05 -1.26 -4.29
C ALA A 63 -20.20 -1.22 -5.31
N GLY A 64 -20.00 -1.76 -6.52
CA GLY A 64 -21.03 -1.84 -7.54
C GLY A 64 -22.24 -2.66 -7.11
N LEU A 65 -22.01 -3.83 -6.50
CA LEU A 65 -23.07 -4.71 -6.01
C LEU A 65 -23.81 -4.11 -4.79
N ILE A 66 -23.06 -3.57 -3.83
CA ILE A 66 -23.63 -2.96 -2.63
C ILE A 66 -24.48 -1.74 -2.99
N ALA A 67 -24.01 -0.90 -3.93
CA ALA A 67 -24.74 0.28 -4.38
C ALA A 67 -26.10 -0.06 -4.98
N GLU A 68 -26.20 -1.16 -5.72
CA GLU A 68 -27.42 -1.57 -6.41
C GLU A 68 -28.47 -2.12 -5.43
N TYR A 69 -28.08 -3.01 -4.50
CA TYR A 69 -29.03 -3.64 -3.59
C TYR A 69 -29.36 -2.82 -2.34
N TRP A 70 -28.38 -2.12 -1.77
CA TRP A 70 -28.52 -1.42 -0.48
C TRP A 70 -28.28 0.10 -0.58
N GLY A 71 -28.06 0.60 -1.79
CA GLY A 71 -27.77 2.00 -2.04
C GLY A 71 -26.32 2.37 -1.76
N TRP A 72 -25.87 3.47 -2.37
CA TRP A 72 -24.52 3.99 -2.22
C TRP A 72 -24.07 4.27 -0.76
N PRO A 73 -24.94 4.66 0.21
CA PRO A 73 -24.49 4.88 1.58
C PRO A 73 -24.01 3.60 2.27
N ALA A 74 -24.53 2.43 1.87
CA ALA A 74 -24.16 1.14 2.45
C ALA A 74 -22.68 0.81 2.26
N ILE A 75 -22.04 1.29 1.20
CA ILE A 75 -20.60 1.11 0.95
C ILE A 75 -19.78 1.65 2.13
N PHE A 76 -20.12 2.85 2.61
CA PHE A 76 -19.41 3.49 3.73
C PHE A 76 -19.59 2.72 5.04
N TYR A 77 -20.78 2.18 5.29
CA TYR A 77 -21.03 1.38 6.49
C TYR A 77 -20.31 0.03 6.44
N VAL A 78 -20.31 -0.65 5.30
CA VAL A 78 -19.63 -1.95 5.14
C VAL A 78 -18.11 -1.80 5.28
N ILE A 79 -17.49 -0.88 4.53
CA ILE A 79 -16.04 -0.66 4.61
C ILE A 79 -15.64 -0.09 5.98
N GLY A 80 -16.44 0.82 6.54
CA GLY A 80 -16.20 1.38 7.87
C GLY A 80 -16.22 0.31 8.98
N THR A 81 -17.22 -0.57 8.96
CA THR A 81 -17.32 -1.67 9.94
C THR A 81 -16.20 -2.69 9.81
N LEU A 82 -15.84 -3.09 8.58
CA LEU A 82 -14.67 -3.93 8.33
C LEU A 82 -13.37 -3.30 8.84
N GLY A 83 -13.21 -1.98 8.66
CA GLY A 83 -12.08 -1.22 9.20
C GLY A 83 -12.01 -1.29 10.73
N VAL A 84 -13.15 -1.08 11.42
CA VAL A 84 -13.22 -1.17 12.89
C VAL A 84 -12.91 -2.59 13.39
N ILE A 85 -13.44 -3.61 12.72
CA ILE A 85 -13.14 -5.01 13.05
C ILE A 85 -11.64 -5.28 12.92
N TRP A 86 -11.02 -4.87 11.80
CA TRP A 86 -9.59 -5.03 11.58
C TRP A 86 -8.76 -4.28 12.61
N THR A 87 -9.09 -3.02 12.93
CA THR A 87 -8.40 -2.25 13.96
C THR A 87 -8.50 -2.93 15.33
N THR A 88 -9.68 -3.47 15.66
CA THR A 88 -9.88 -4.19 16.92
C THR A 88 -8.98 -5.42 17.00
N ILE A 89 -8.94 -6.23 15.93
CA ILE A 89 -8.04 -7.39 15.84
C ILE A 89 -6.58 -6.95 16.00
N TYR A 90 -6.17 -5.89 15.30
CA TYR A 90 -4.80 -5.38 15.36
C TYR A 90 -4.41 -4.85 16.75
N ILE A 91 -5.34 -4.29 17.53
CA ILE A 91 -5.05 -3.84 18.91
C ILE A 91 -4.73 -5.04 19.81
N PHE A 92 -5.37 -6.19 19.61
CA PHE A 92 -5.13 -7.38 20.44
C PHE A 92 -3.95 -8.23 19.97
N VAL A 93 -3.70 -8.26 18.65
CA VAL A 93 -2.73 -9.17 18.01
C VAL A 93 -1.43 -8.45 17.62
N GLY A 94 -1.52 -7.18 17.24
CA GLY A 94 -0.40 -6.41 16.69
C GLY A 94 0.60 -5.97 17.77
N ALA A 95 1.88 -5.95 17.40
CA ALA A 95 2.96 -5.46 18.25
C ALA A 95 3.93 -4.55 17.46
N SER A 96 4.40 -3.49 18.11
CA SER A 96 5.23 -2.45 17.47
C SER A 96 6.68 -2.90 17.25
N SER A 97 7.11 -3.96 17.94
CA SER A 97 8.37 -4.64 17.72
C SER A 97 8.25 -6.13 18.07
N PRO A 98 9.16 -6.97 17.56
CA PRO A 98 9.21 -8.38 17.93
C PRO A 98 9.38 -8.62 19.44
N GLU A 99 9.97 -7.68 20.19
CA GLU A 99 10.17 -7.84 21.65
C GLU A 99 8.89 -7.64 22.47
N GLU A 100 7.96 -6.82 21.96
CA GLU A 100 6.68 -6.52 22.62
C GLU A 100 5.60 -7.54 22.23
N SER A 101 5.87 -8.41 21.26
CA SER A 101 4.93 -9.39 20.75
C SER A 101 4.71 -10.53 21.74
N ARG A 102 3.45 -10.85 22.00
CA ARG A 102 3.05 -12.02 22.82
C ARG A 102 2.88 -13.30 22.01
N LEU A 103 2.86 -13.18 20.67
CA LEU A 103 2.50 -14.27 19.75
C LEU A 103 3.72 -14.91 19.07
N ILE A 104 4.86 -14.23 19.09
CA ILE A 104 6.07 -14.70 18.41
C ILE A 104 6.80 -15.75 19.24
N SER A 105 7.39 -16.74 18.58
CA SER A 105 8.26 -17.72 19.25
C SER A 105 9.65 -17.13 19.53
N ASP A 106 10.33 -17.64 20.57
CA ASP A 106 11.70 -17.20 20.90
C ASP A 106 12.69 -17.48 19.75
N ALA A 107 12.48 -18.59 19.02
CA ALA A 107 13.30 -18.96 17.87
C ALA A 107 13.16 -17.94 16.72
N GLU A 108 11.94 -17.55 16.37
CA GLU A 108 11.66 -16.57 15.33
C GLU A 108 12.16 -15.18 15.73
N ARG A 109 11.98 -14.80 17.00
CA ARG A 109 12.50 -13.54 17.54
C ARG A 109 14.03 -13.46 17.39
N ASN A 110 14.75 -14.51 17.74
CA ASN A 110 16.21 -14.56 17.59
C ASN A 110 16.64 -14.47 16.13
N TYR A 111 15.95 -15.18 15.22
CA TYR A 111 16.20 -15.11 13.79
C TYR A 111 16.05 -13.68 13.23
N ILE A 112 15.00 -12.96 13.62
CA ILE A 112 14.78 -11.56 13.21
C ILE A 112 15.90 -10.66 13.74
N HIS A 113 16.29 -10.81 15.01
CA HIS A 113 17.36 -10.02 15.61
C HIS A 113 18.71 -10.21 14.92
N GLU A 114 19.08 -11.46 14.66
CA GLU A 114 20.30 -11.82 13.94
C GLU A 114 20.28 -11.26 12.51
N SER A 115 19.16 -11.45 11.80
CA SER A 115 19.00 -11.00 10.41
C SER A 115 19.03 -9.48 10.25
N LEU A 116 18.48 -8.73 11.20
CA LEU A 116 18.48 -7.26 11.15
C LEU A 116 19.83 -6.66 11.58
N GLY A 117 20.74 -7.48 12.11
CA GLY A 117 22.03 -7.03 12.60
C GLY A 117 21.87 -5.96 13.67
N HIS A 118 20.92 -6.15 14.60
CA HIS A 118 20.72 -5.26 15.74
C HIS A 118 21.94 -5.34 16.69
N VAL A 119 23.02 -4.66 16.31
CA VAL A 119 24.16 -4.41 17.21
C VAL A 119 23.65 -3.45 18.27
N VAL A 120 23.45 -3.96 19.48
CA VAL A 120 23.18 -3.18 20.68
C VAL A 120 24.19 -2.02 20.72
N GLY A 121 23.71 -0.77 20.63
CA GLY A 121 24.56 0.42 20.73
C GLY A 121 24.82 1.24 19.46
N ARG A 122 24.05 1.10 18.36
CA ARG A 122 24.12 2.08 17.25
C ARG A 122 23.80 3.49 17.76
N LYS A 123 24.80 4.37 17.77
CA LYS A 123 24.61 5.80 18.06
C LYS A 123 23.57 6.38 17.11
N LYS A 124 22.58 7.10 17.65
CA LYS A 124 21.58 7.83 16.87
C LYS A 124 22.30 8.94 16.09
N LEU A 125 22.68 8.66 14.85
CA LEU A 125 23.31 9.63 13.98
C LEU A 125 22.29 10.71 13.59
N ARG A 126 22.74 11.97 13.51
CA ARG A 126 21.90 13.08 13.05
C ARG A 126 21.59 12.88 11.57
N THR A 127 20.31 12.82 11.22
CA THR A 127 19.89 12.69 9.82
C THR A 127 20.39 13.89 9.00
N PRO A 128 21.17 13.69 7.93
CA PRO A 128 21.75 14.79 7.15
C PRO A 128 20.72 15.35 6.15
N TRP A 129 19.69 16.03 6.66
CA TRP A 129 18.58 16.57 5.87
C TRP A 129 19.03 17.36 4.64
N LYS A 130 19.97 18.30 4.81
CA LYS A 130 20.45 19.13 3.70
C LYS A 130 21.09 18.29 2.59
N SER A 131 21.97 17.36 2.95
CA SER A 131 22.64 16.49 1.98
C SER A 131 21.66 15.57 1.25
N LEU A 132 20.59 15.14 1.92
CA LEU A 132 19.58 14.27 1.35
C LEU A 132 18.75 15.02 0.28
N PHE A 133 18.26 16.21 0.62
CA PHE A 133 17.49 17.06 -0.30
C PHE A 133 18.30 17.60 -1.48
N THR A 134 19.62 17.74 -1.34
CA THR A 134 20.51 18.16 -2.45
C THR A 134 21.04 17.00 -3.28
N SER A 135 20.76 15.74 -2.91
CA SER A 135 21.28 14.59 -3.64
C SER A 135 20.47 14.32 -4.91
N LEU A 136 21.18 14.17 -6.04
CA LEU A 136 20.54 13.87 -7.34
C LEU A 136 19.67 12.60 -7.30
N PRO A 137 20.09 11.48 -6.69
CA PRO A 137 19.26 10.28 -6.62
C PRO A 137 17.93 10.50 -5.87
N PHE A 138 17.94 11.31 -4.82
CA PHE A 138 16.73 11.63 -4.06
C PHE A 138 15.75 12.46 -4.89
N ILE A 139 16.25 13.51 -5.57
CA ILE A 139 15.42 14.38 -6.41
C ILE A 139 14.83 13.57 -7.59
N SER A 140 15.64 12.72 -8.24
CA SER A 140 15.16 11.84 -9.31
C SER A 140 14.05 10.91 -8.82
N LEU A 141 14.23 10.28 -7.65
CA LEU A 141 13.22 9.40 -7.07
C LEU A 141 11.94 10.16 -6.72
N LEU A 142 12.05 11.39 -6.20
CA LEU A 142 10.89 12.23 -5.89
C LEU A 142 10.07 12.53 -7.15
N ILE A 143 10.71 12.95 -8.23
CA ILE A 143 10.03 13.26 -9.50
C ILE A 143 9.33 12.01 -10.06
N VAL A 144 10.04 10.88 -10.09
CA VAL A 144 9.49 9.60 -10.58
C VAL A 144 8.28 9.17 -9.72
N HIS A 145 8.40 9.24 -8.40
CA HIS A 145 7.33 8.86 -7.48
C HIS A 145 6.11 9.79 -7.59
N CYS A 146 6.31 11.09 -7.78
CA CYS A 146 5.24 12.05 -8.05
C CYS A 146 4.51 11.72 -9.36
N GLY A 147 5.25 11.44 -10.44
CA GLY A 147 4.66 11.07 -11.72
C GLY A 147 3.87 9.75 -11.64
N GLN A 148 4.43 8.75 -10.95
CA GLN A 148 3.77 7.47 -10.74
C GLN A 148 2.49 7.61 -9.90
N ASN A 149 2.51 8.40 -8.82
CA ASN A 149 1.31 8.67 -8.03
C ASN A 149 0.26 9.42 -8.83
N TRP A 150 0.66 10.46 -9.57
CA TRP A 150 -0.27 11.19 -10.44
C TRP A 150 -0.98 10.23 -11.40
N GLY A 151 -0.21 9.45 -12.17
CA GLY A 151 -0.78 8.52 -13.16
C GLY A 151 -1.70 7.49 -12.51
N PHE A 152 -1.29 6.90 -11.39
CA PHE A 152 -2.09 5.92 -10.66
C PHE A 152 -3.43 6.51 -10.18
N TRP A 153 -3.40 7.67 -9.51
CA TRP A 153 -4.61 8.29 -8.98
C TRP A 153 -5.54 8.78 -10.10
N THR A 154 -5.01 9.35 -11.18
CA THR A 154 -5.82 9.73 -12.35
C THR A 154 -6.54 8.54 -12.94
N LEU A 155 -5.84 7.42 -13.17
CA LEU A 155 -6.48 6.20 -13.66
C LEU A 155 -7.56 5.72 -12.68
N MET A 156 -7.27 5.71 -11.38
CA MET A 156 -8.23 5.25 -10.38
C MET A 156 -9.50 6.08 -10.30
N THR A 157 -9.41 7.40 -10.47
CA THR A 157 -10.58 8.28 -10.43
C THR A 157 -11.34 8.31 -11.75
N GLU A 158 -10.64 8.26 -12.88
CA GLU A 158 -11.25 8.44 -14.20
C GLU A 158 -11.71 7.14 -14.85
N ILE A 159 -11.13 5.97 -14.54
CA ILE A 159 -11.54 4.69 -15.11
C ILE A 159 -13.04 4.44 -14.91
N PRO A 160 -13.62 4.52 -13.69
CA PRO A 160 -15.04 4.24 -13.51
C PRO A 160 -15.94 5.23 -14.25
N SER A 161 -15.53 6.50 -14.34
CA SER A 161 -16.25 7.56 -15.05
C SER A 161 -16.20 7.34 -16.56
N TYR A 162 -15.04 6.99 -17.10
CA TYR A 162 -14.83 6.71 -18.52
C TYR A 162 -15.63 5.49 -18.98
N MET A 163 -15.59 4.41 -18.21
CA MET A 163 -16.33 3.18 -18.49
C MET A 163 -17.85 3.41 -18.52
N ASN A 164 -18.37 4.27 -17.65
CA ASN A 164 -19.79 4.63 -17.63
C ASN A 164 -20.17 5.61 -18.75
N GLN A 165 -19.46 6.74 -18.87
CA GLN A 165 -19.86 7.85 -19.74
C GLN A 165 -19.51 7.64 -21.22
N VAL A 166 -18.38 6.98 -21.52
CA VAL A 166 -17.89 6.82 -22.89
C VAL A 166 -18.24 5.44 -23.44
N LEU A 167 -18.00 4.40 -22.65
CA LEU A 167 -18.23 3.01 -23.08
C LEU A 167 -19.67 2.52 -22.81
N GLY A 168 -20.48 3.30 -22.09
CA GLY A 168 -21.88 2.97 -21.81
C GLY A 168 -22.06 1.71 -20.96
N VAL A 169 -21.06 1.33 -20.18
CA VAL A 169 -21.10 0.10 -19.36
C VAL A 169 -22.04 0.29 -18.18
N ASN A 170 -23.02 -0.61 -18.05
CA ASN A 170 -23.94 -0.65 -16.91
C ASN A 170 -23.19 -0.67 -15.56
N MET A 171 -23.73 0.02 -14.56
CA MET A 171 -23.13 0.20 -13.23
C MET A 171 -22.62 -1.11 -12.59
N LYS A 172 -23.35 -2.22 -12.79
CA LYS A 172 -22.98 -3.57 -12.31
C LYS A 172 -21.68 -4.09 -12.91
N SER A 173 -21.54 -4.04 -14.23
CA SER A 173 -20.32 -4.47 -14.93
C SER A 173 -19.19 -3.47 -14.74
N ASN A 174 -19.52 -2.19 -14.49
CA ASN A 174 -18.52 -1.15 -14.30
C ASN A 174 -17.62 -1.42 -13.09
N GLY A 175 -18.16 -1.84 -11.95
CA GLY A 175 -17.36 -2.18 -10.77
C GLY A 175 -16.37 -3.32 -11.02
N LEU A 176 -16.84 -4.40 -11.64
CA LEU A 176 -16.01 -5.56 -12.01
C LEU A 176 -14.95 -5.20 -13.06
N MET A 177 -15.32 -4.47 -14.12
CA MET A 177 -14.39 -4.09 -15.17
C MET A 177 -13.36 -3.06 -14.69
N SER A 178 -13.76 -2.13 -13.82
CA SER A 178 -12.86 -1.17 -13.19
C SER A 178 -11.89 -1.83 -12.20
N ALA A 179 -12.26 -2.97 -11.62
CA ALA A 179 -11.40 -3.75 -10.75
C ALA A 179 -10.32 -4.57 -11.49
N LEU A 180 -10.56 -4.92 -12.76
CA LEU A 180 -9.65 -5.78 -13.55
C LEU A 180 -8.20 -5.27 -13.63
N PRO A 181 -7.93 -3.98 -13.90
CA PRO A 181 -6.55 -3.48 -13.95
C PRO A 181 -5.82 -3.66 -12.61
N TYR A 182 -6.50 -3.41 -11.49
CA TYR A 182 -5.94 -3.55 -10.15
C TYR A 182 -5.74 -5.02 -9.76
N LEU A 183 -6.67 -5.89 -10.14
CA LEU A 183 -6.53 -7.34 -9.96
C LEU A 183 -5.37 -7.88 -10.80
N SER A 184 -5.22 -7.41 -12.04
CA SER A 184 -4.10 -7.76 -12.90
C SER A 184 -2.78 -7.29 -12.30
N MET A 185 -2.73 -6.07 -11.76
CA MET A 185 -1.56 -5.54 -11.05
C MET A 185 -1.21 -6.39 -9.82
N PHE A 186 -2.20 -6.83 -9.04
CA PHE A 186 -2.00 -7.75 -7.94
C PHE A 186 -1.41 -9.09 -8.41
N LEU A 187 -2.04 -9.75 -9.38
CA LEU A 187 -1.61 -11.05 -9.87
C LEU A 187 -0.21 -11.01 -10.51
N LEU A 188 0.11 -9.93 -11.24
CA LEU A 188 1.41 -9.75 -11.87
C LEU A 188 2.50 -9.35 -10.87
N SER A 189 2.16 -8.72 -9.74
CA SER A 189 3.17 -8.31 -8.74
C SER A 189 4.00 -9.49 -8.21
N PHE A 190 3.40 -10.68 -8.09
CA PHE A 190 4.08 -11.89 -7.62
C PHE A 190 5.14 -12.41 -8.61
N PRO A 191 4.80 -12.82 -9.85
CA PRO A 191 5.79 -13.34 -10.79
C PRO A 191 6.90 -12.34 -11.09
N PHE A 192 6.58 -11.04 -11.21
CA PHE A 192 7.61 -10.01 -11.41
C PHE A 192 8.48 -9.81 -10.17
N GLY A 193 7.92 -9.90 -8.96
CA GLY A 193 8.69 -9.87 -7.71
C GLY A 193 9.65 -11.06 -7.59
N PHE A 194 9.16 -12.27 -7.86
CA PHE A 194 10.00 -13.49 -7.88
C PHE A 194 11.08 -13.40 -8.96
N PHE A 195 10.74 -12.95 -10.16
CA PHE A 195 11.69 -12.77 -11.25
C PHE A 195 12.78 -11.76 -10.89
N SER A 196 12.40 -10.61 -10.30
CA SER A 196 13.36 -9.60 -9.84
C SER A 196 14.33 -10.16 -8.80
N ASN A 197 13.81 -10.89 -7.80
CA ASN A 197 14.64 -11.56 -6.80
C ASN A 197 15.53 -12.65 -7.41
N TYR A 198 15.04 -13.41 -8.37
CA TYR A 198 15.81 -14.44 -9.06
C TYR A 198 17.00 -13.84 -9.84
N VAL A 199 16.75 -12.76 -10.59
CA VAL A 199 17.78 -12.01 -11.33
C VAL A 199 18.85 -11.44 -10.38
N LEU A 200 18.44 -10.92 -9.22
CA LEU A 200 19.34 -10.41 -8.19
C LEU A 200 20.18 -11.52 -7.54
N ASN A 201 19.57 -12.64 -7.17
CA ASN A 201 20.25 -13.77 -6.53
C ASN A 201 21.24 -14.45 -7.47
N LYS A 202 20.92 -14.55 -8.76
CA LYS A 202 21.83 -15.08 -9.79
C LYS A 202 22.88 -14.08 -10.25
N LYS A 203 22.86 -12.83 -9.75
CA LYS A 203 23.77 -11.73 -10.10
C LYS A 203 23.85 -11.46 -11.61
N TRP A 204 22.75 -11.69 -12.34
CA TRP A 204 22.70 -11.48 -13.79
C TRP A 204 22.77 -9.99 -14.16
N LEU A 205 22.26 -9.13 -13.28
CA LEU A 205 22.29 -7.68 -13.43
C LEU A 205 22.71 -7.03 -12.12
N SER A 206 23.31 -5.84 -12.22
CA SER A 206 23.58 -4.99 -11.06
C SER A 206 22.27 -4.60 -10.37
N THR A 207 22.29 -4.52 -9.04
CA THR A 207 21.14 -4.12 -8.21
C THR A 207 20.50 -2.81 -8.70
N THR A 208 21.32 -1.85 -9.15
CA THR A 208 20.87 -0.57 -9.69
C THR A 208 20.15 -0.74 -11.03
N THR A 209 20.65 -1.60 -11.91
CA THR A 209 20.07 -1.83 -13.24
C THR A 209 18.73 -2.56 -13.12
N THR A 210 18.66 -3.61 -12.30
CA THR A 210 17.41 -4.34 -12.03
C THR A 210 16.34 -3.41 -11.47
N ARG A 211 16.69 -2.57 -10.48
CA ARG A 211 15.75 -1.61 -9.89
C ARG A 211 15.26 -0.56 -10.88
N LYS A 212 16.10 -0.11 -11.82
CA LYS A 212 15.69 0.84 -12.88
C LYS A 212 14.71 0.18 -13.84
N ILE A 213 15.03 -1.02 -14.33
CA ILE A 213 14.15 -1.77 -15.25
C ILE A 213 12.79 -2.03 -14.62
N CYS A 214 12.76 -2.54 -13.38
CA CYS A 214 11.50 -2.80 -12.67
C CYS A 214 10.67 -1.54 -12.36
N ASN A 215 11.28 -0.34 -12.35
CA ASN A 215 10.52 0.91 -12.18
C ASN A 215 10.05 1.50 -13.51
N SER A 216 10.60 1.06 -14.65
CA SER A 216 10.20 1.52 -15.98
C SER A 216 9.10 0.68 -16.62
N ILE A 217 8.85 -0.52 -16.09
CA ILE A 217 7.79 -1.46 -16.48
C ILE A 217 6.64 -1.30 -15.50
#